data_AF-A0A2N6CPK6-F1
#
_entry.id   AF-A0A2N6CPK6-F1
#
_cell.length_a   1.000
_cell.length_b   1.000
_cell.length_c   1.000
_cell.angle_alpha   90.00
_cell.angle_beta   90.00
_cell.angle_gamma   90.00
#
_symmetry.space_group_name_H-M   'P 1'
#
loop_
_entity.id
_entity.type
_entity.pdbx_description
1 polymer ?
#
loop_
_entity_poly.entity_id
_entity_poly.type
_entity_poly.pdbx_seq_one_letter_code
_entity_poly.pdbx_strand_id
1 'polypeptide(L)'
;MTCADPVTAGLFQGDAILKGSIHAIFAASLLFGSIAAAEDASLSALKQRCEAAREAKIAPLRAAAIDECVTKQKKDRASCERFYRDYGNGGRTAAGAAKQRMFNDLPECLELYEAEKNRTKP
;
A
#
# COMPACT_ATOMS: atom_id res chain seq x y z
N MET A 1 -7.05 -31.19 23.68
CA MET A 1 -7.30 -31.21 25.14
C MET A 1 -6.35 -32.25 25.73
N THR A 2 -5.31 -31.78 26.43
CA THR A 2 -4.47 -32.42 27.50
C THR A 2 -3.89 -33.83 27.23
N CYS A 3 -2.62 -34.18 27.49
CA CYS A 3 -1.65 -33.80 28.52
C CYS A 3 -0.19 -34.12 28.04
N ALA A 4 0.78 -33.44 28.69
CA ALA A 4 2.06 -33.90 29.28
C ALA A 4 3.05 -34.76 28.42
N ASP A 5 4.36 -34.57 28.41
CA ASP A 5 5.40 -34.42 29.47
C ASP A 5 6.72 -33.85 28.83
N PRO A 6 7.90 -33.69 29.49
CA PRO A 6 8.27 -33.92 30.89
C PRO A 6 9.09 -32.79 31.57
N VAL A 7 8.95 -32.79 32.91
CA VAL A 7 9.97 -32.57 33.95
C VAL A 7 11.43 -32.73 33.46
N THR A 8 12.36 -31.82 33.78
CA THR A 8 13.44 -32.01 34.79
C THR A 8 14.37 -30.78 34.90
N ALA A 9 14.67 -30.42 36.15
CA ALA A 9 15.97 -29.99 36.69
C ALA A 9 16.51 -28.56 36.41
N GLY A 10 16.87 -27.89 37.51
CA GLY A 10 17.82 -26.78 37.53
C GLY A 10 17.37 -25.64 38.44
N LEU A 11 17.15 -25.91 39.72
CA LEU A 11 18.05 -25.47 40.80
C LEU A 11 18.28 -23.95 40.85
N PHE A 12 17.51 -23.34 41.75
CA PHE A 12 17.90 -22.17 42.52
C PHE A 12 19.30 -22.37 43.12
N GLN A 13 20.28 -21.61 42.63
CA GLN A 13 21.46 -21.28 43.41
C GLN A 13 21.68 -19.77 43.24
N GLY A 14 21.45 -19.03 44.32
CA GLY A 14 21.89 -17.63 44.41
C GLY A 14 23.37 -17.60 44.72
N ASP A 15 24.11 -16.71 44.05
CA ASP A 15 25.45 -16.33 44.47
C ASP A 15 25.66 -14.83 44.25
N ALA A 16 25.84 -14.17 45.39
CA ALA A 16 26.78 -13.10 45.66
C ALA A 16 26.93 -11.93 44.66
N ILE A 17 26.50 -10.76 45.16
CA ILE A 17 27.16 -9.46 45.02
C ILE A 17 28.69 -9.62 44.84
N LEU A 18 29.29 -8.90 43.89
CA LEU A 18 30.58 -8.19 43.97
C LEU A 18 31.49 -8.36 42.75
N LYS A 19 31.33 -7.50 41.72
CA LYS A 19 32.44 -6.72 41.11
C LYS A 19 32.00 -6.01 39.83
N GLY A 20 32.48 -4.78 39.70
CA GLY A 20 32.82 -4.24 38.40
C GLY A 20 31.78 -3.30 37.81
N SER A 21 31.85 -2.05 38.27
CA SER A 21 31.71 -0.88 37.41
C SER A 21 32.24 -1.15 35.99
N ILE A 22 31.64 -0.49 34.98
CA ILE A 22 32.00 -0.44 33.54
C ILE A 22 30.96 -1.10 32.58
N HIS A 23 29.69 -1.28 32.95
CA HIS A 23 28.65 -1.63 31.93
C HIS A 23 27.33 -0.83 32.07
N ALA A 24 27.35 0.33 32.73
CA ALA A 24 26.16 1.15 32.94
C ALA A 24 25.98 2.28 31.90
N ILE A 25 26.78 2.34 30.84
CA ILE A 25 26.76 3.46 29.87
C ILE A 25 26.19 3.06 28.49
N PHE A 26 26.06 1.77 28.18
CA PHE A 26 25.68 1.31 26.82
C PHE A 26 24.25 0.79 26.66
N ALA A 27 23.32 1.14 27.57
CA ALA A 27 21.95 0.62 27.54
C ALA A 27 20.85 1.70 27.47
N ALA A 28 21.20 2.98 27.21
CA ALA A 28 20.26 4.09 27.37
C ALA A 28 20.02 4.97 26.13
N SER A 29 20.34 4.51 24.90
CA SER A 29 20.33 5.40 23.72
C SER A 29 19.59 4.88 22.48
N LEU A 30 18.61 3.98 22.61
CA LEU A 30 17.81 3.48 21.47
C LEU A 30 16.30 3.72 21.63
N LEU A 31 15.88 4.94 21.98
CA LEU A 31 14.45 5.32 22.03
C LEU A 31 14.10 6.56 21.19
N PHE A 32 14.88 6.86 20.15
CA PHE A 32 14.54 7.93 19.19
C PHE A 32 14.33 7.35 17.79
N GLY A 33 13.10 6.90 17.49
CA GLY A 33 12.72 6.64 16.11
C GLY A 33 11.55 5.68 15.95
N SER A 34 10.30 6.17 15.99
CA SER A 34 9.14 5.40 15.49
C SER A 34 7.92 6.22 15.06
N ILE A 35 7.91 7.57 15.14
CA ILE A 35 6.64 8.32 14.95
C ILE A 35 6.26 8.50 13.46
N ALA A 36 7.18 8.35 12.51
CA ALA A 36 6.91 8.59 11.08
C ALA A 36 6.12 7.47 10.36
N ALA A 37 6.13 6.23 10.86
CA ALA A 37 5.57 5.10 10.12
C ALA A 37 4.03 5.06 10.08
N ALA A 38 3.35 5.63 11.09
CA ALA A 38 1.90 5.54 11.20
C ALA A 38 1.14 6.42 10.20
N GLU A 39 1.68 7.60 9.86
CA GLU A 39 1.04 8.52 8.91
C GLU A 39 1.24 8.08 7.44
N ASP A 40 2.37 7.46 7.11
CA ASP A 40 2.59 6.94 5.76
C ASP A 40 1.73 5.69 5.50
N ALA A 41 1.52 4.86 6.53
CA ALA A 41 0.58 3.76 6.48
C ALA A 41 -0.86 4.23 6.19
N SER A 42 -1.30 5.35 6.77
CA SER A 42 -2.66 5.87 6.53
C SER A 42 -2.85 6.40 5.11
N LEU A 43 -1.87 7.10 4.54
CA LEU A 43 -1.92 7.52 3.13
C LEU A 43 -1.94 6.33 2.17
N SER A 44 -1.17 5.29 2.46
CA SER A 44 -1.14 4.08 1.63
C SER A 44 -2.52 3.40 1.56
N ALA A 45 -3.24 3.38 2.69
CA ALA A 45 -4.59 2.86 2.76
C ALA A 45 -5.59 3.71 1.96
N LEU A 46 -5.48 5.04 2.03
CA LEU A 46 -6.31 5.95 1.21
C LEU A 46 -6.05 5.74 -0.30
N LYS A 47 -4.79 5.56 -0.70
CA LYS A 47 -4.42 5.23 -2.08
C LYS A 47 -5.07 3.94 -2.56
N GLN A 48 -4.99 2.88 -1.77
CA GLN A 48 -5.60 1.59 -2.12
C GLN A 48 -7.12 1.69 -2.27
N ARG A 49 -7.80 2.43 -1.37
CA ARG A 49 -9.25 2.65 -1.46
C ARG A 49 -9.65 3.40 -2.73
N CYS A 50 -8.96 4.50 -3.04
CA CYS A 50 -9.18 5.24 -4.27
C CYS A 50 -8.97 4.36 -5.51
N GLU A 51 -7.86 3.63 -5.60
CA GLU A 51 -7.60 2.77 -6.77
C GLU A 51 -8.60 1.60 -6.87
N ALA A 52 -9.02 1.01 -5.76
CA ALA A 52 -10.03 -0.04 -5.77
C ALA A 52 -11.40 0.49 -6.26
N ALA A 53 -11.82 1.65 -5.77
CA ALA A 53 -13.06 2.30 -6.20
C ALA A 53 -13.02 2.65 -7.69
N ARG A 54 -11.87 3.16 -8.18
CA ARG A 54 -11.65 3.42 -9.60
C ARG A 54 -11.71 2.15 -10.44
N GLU A 55 -10.99 1.11 -10.07
CA GLU A 55 -10.95 -0.13 -10.84
C GLU A 55 -12.34 -0.78 -10.93
N ALA A 56 -13.14 -0.71 -9.88
CA ALA A 56 -14.53 -1.18 -9.90
C ALA A 56 -15.40 -0.46 -10.94
N LYS A 57 -15.13 0.81 -11.23
CA LYS A 57 -15.82 1.59 -12.29
C LYS A 57 -15.19 1.40 -13.66
N ILE A 58 -13.87 1.26 -13.73
CA ILE A 58 -13.11 1.15 -14.99
C ILE A 58 -13.26 -0.25 -15.60
N ALA A 59 -13.23 -1.31 -14.80
CA ALA A 59 -13.29 -2.69 -15.28
C ALA A 59 -14.47 -2.98 -16.23
N PRO A 60 -15.73 -2.63 -15.92
CA PRO A 60 -16.85 -2.87 -16.85
C PRO A 60 -16.73 -2.05 -18.14
N LEU A 61 -16.21 -0.81 -18.06
CA LEU A 61 -16.01 0.04 -19.24
C LEU A 61 -14.86 -0.49 -20.13
N ARG A 62 -13.80 -1.01 -19.51
CA ARG A 62 -12.68 -1.65 -20.20
C ARG A 62 -13.15 -2.91 -20.93
N ALA A 63 -13.96 -3.75 -20.27
CA ALA A 63 -14.54 -4.94 -20.87
C ALA A 63 -15.42 -4.58 -22.08
N ALA A 64 -16.31 -3.59 -21.93
CA ALA A 64 -17.16 -3.11 -23.02
C ALA A 64 -16.33 -2.58 -24.21
N ALA A 65 -15.25 -1.84 -23.95
CA ALA A 65 -14.36 -1.34 -25.00
C ALA A 65 -13.59 -2.46 -25.72
N ILE A 66 -13.18 -3.52 -25.00
CA ILE A 66 -12.56 -4.71 -25.59
C ILE A 66 -13.56 -5.45 -26.47
N ASP A 67 -14.79 -5.66 -25.99
CA ASP A 67 -15.84 -6.33 -26.75
C ASP A 67 -16.20 -5.55 -28.03
N GLU A 68 -16.26 -4.21 -27.94
CA GLU A 68 -16.43 -3.36 -29.10
C GLU A 68 -15.27 -3.49 -30.10
N CYS A 69 -14.03 -3.55 -29.62
CA CYS A 69 -12.85 -3.75 -30.46
C CYS A 69 -12.88 -5.09 -31.20
N VAL A 70 -13.28 -6.17 -30.54
CA VAL A 70 -13.40 -7.49 -31.16
C VAL A 70 -14.54 -7.53 -32.17
N THR A 71 -15.71 -7.00 -31.81
CA THR A 71 -16.92 -7.10 -32.64
C THR A 71 -16.93 -6.13 -33.82
N LYS A 72 -16.60 -4.85 -33.59
CA LYS A 72 -16.66 -3.81 -34.62
C LYS A 72 -15.38 -3.71 -35.44
N GLN A 73 -14.21 -3.80 -34.81
CA GLN A 73 -12.93 -3.71 -35.53
C GLN A 73 -12.44 -5.08 -36.04
N LYS A 74 -13.13 -6.17 -35.69
CA LYS A 74 -12.79 -7.56 -36.07
C LYS A 74 -11.34 -7.92 -35.75
N LYS A 75 -10.79 -7.35 -34.68
CA LYS A 75 -9.44 -7.63 -34.19
C LYS A 75 -9.45 -8.84 -33.26
N ASP A 76 -8.29 -9.49 -33.18
CA ASP A 76 -8.07 -10.55 -32.21
C ASP A 76 -8.24 -10.05 -30.76
N ARG A 77 -8.85 -10.89 -29.92
CA ARG A 77 -9.13 -10.62 -28.49
C ARG A 77 -7.86 -10.18 -27.75
N ALA A 78 -6.76 -10.92 -27.92
CA ALA A 78 -5.52 -10.63 -27.19
C ALA A 78 -4.90 -9.30 -27.62
N SER A 79 -5.09 -8.90 -28.88
CA SER A 79 -4.68 -7.57 -29.36
C SER A 79 -5.47 -6.45 -28.69
N CYS A 80 -6.79 -6.60 -28.61
CA CYS A 80 -7.66 -5.63 -27.94
C CYS A 80 -7.35 -5.54 -26.43
N GLU A 81 -7.14 -6.67 -25.75
CA GLU A 81 -6.78 -6.68 -24.32
C GLU A 81 -5.45 -5.96 -24.03
N ARG A 82 -4.43 -6.18 -24.88
CA ARG A 82 -3.16 -5.44 -24.78
C ARG A 82 -3.36 -3.95 -25.01
N PHE A 83 -4.17 -3.57 -26.00
CA PHE A 83 -4.44 -2.17 -26.33
C PHE A 83 -5.19 -1.43 -25.20
N TYR A 84 -6.16 -2.09 -24.58
CA TYR A 84 -6.97 -1.54 -23.50
C TYR A 84 -6.44 -1.83 -22.08
N ARG A 85 -5.21 -2.35 -21.94
CA ARG A 85 -4.58 -2.63 -20.63
C ARG A 85 -4.58 -1.41 -19.72
N ASP A 86 -4.21 -0.25 -20.25
CA ASP A 86 -4.11 1.01 -19.50
C ASP A 86 -5.37 1.87 -19.65
N TYR A 87 -6.51 1.25 -19.99
CA TYR A 87 -7.77 1.97 -20.12
C TYR A 87 -8.16 2.65 -18.81
N GLY A 88 -8.53 3.93 -18.89
CA GLY A 88 -8.83 4.76 -17.72
C GLY A 88 -7.60 5.36 -17.01
N ASN A 89 -6.38 4.93 -17.35
CA ASN A 89 -5.17 5.59 -16.86
C ASN A 89 -4.97 6.94 -17.56
N GLY A 90 -4.54 7.93 -16.78
CA GLY A 90 -4.11 9.23 -17.29
C GLY A 90 -2.64 9.20 -17.66
N GLY A 91 -2.11 10.36 -18.07
CA GLY A 91 -0.74 10.49 -18.54
C GLY A 91 -0.65 11.53 -19.63
N ARG A 92 0.13 11.25 -20.68
CA ARG A 92 0.20 12.09 -21.87
C ARG A 92 -0.32 11.32 -23.08
N THR A 93 -1.04 12.01 -23.95
CA THR A 93 -1.40 11.47 -25.26
C THR A 93 -0.16 11.38 -26.14
N ALA A 94 -0.23 10.64 -27.25
CA ALA A 94 0.86 10.59 -28.23
C ALA A 94 1.23 11.98 -28.79
N ALA A 95 0.26 12.91 -28.82
CA ALA A 95 0.46 14.30 -29.21
C ALA A 95 1.00 15.20 -28.08
N GLY A 96 1.30 14.63 -26.90
CA GLY A 96 1.87 15.35 -25.75
C GLY A 96 0.85 16.06 -24.84
N ALA A 97 -0.44 16.06 -25.21
CA ALA A 97 -1.50 16.64 -24.39
C ALA A 97 -1.71 15.85 -23.09
N ALA A 98 -2.09 16.54 -22.00
CA ALA A 98 -2.41 15.88 -20.75
C ALA A 98 -3.70 15.06 -20.88
N LYS A 99 -3.64 13.78 -20.52
CA LYS A 99 -4.79 12.88 -20.43
C LYS A 99 -5.17 12.76 -18.96
N GLN A 100 -6.36 13.25 -18.62
CA GLN A 100 -6.91 13.09 -17.27
C GLN A 100 -7.15 11.62 -16.96
N ARG A 101 -6.86 11.21 -15.71
CA ARG A 101 -7.25 9.90 -15.18
C ARG A 101 -8.76 9.85 -15.02
N MET A 102 -9.38 8.75 -15.42
CA MET A 102 -10.82 8.57 -15.22
C MET A 102 -11.14 8.35 -13.74
N PHE A 103 -12.32 8.80 -13.28
CA PHE A 103 -12.83 8.61 -11.92
C PHE A 103 -11.90 9.12 -10.81
N ASN A 104 -11.17 10.21 -11.07
CA ASN A 104 -10.34 10.86 -10.04
C ASN A 104 -11.15 11.71 -9.05
N ASP A 105 -12.42 11.95 -9.36
CA ASP A 105 -13.41 12.74 -8.62
C ASP A 105 -14.28 11.91 -7.66
N LEU A 106 -13.99 10.60 -7.52
CA LEU A 106 -14.64 9.75 -6.54
C LEU A 106 -14.34 10.21 -5.10
N PRO A 107 -15.28 10.07 -4.15
CA PRO A 107 -15.10 10.56 -2.79
C PRO A 107 -13.85 9.98 -2.11
N GLU A 108 -13.53 8.70 -2.35
CA GLU A 108 -12.33 8.05 -1.80
C GLU A 108 -11.04 8.67 -2.36
N CYS A 109 -11.07 9.17 -3.60
CA CYS A 109 -9.94 9.84 -4.23
C CYS A 109 -9.82 11.31 -3.80
N LEU A 110 -10.94 11.96 -3.49
CA LEU A 110 -10.95 13.32 -2.92
C LEU A 110 -10.36 13.32 -1.50
N GLU A 111 -10.69 12.33 -0.68
CA GLU A 111 -10.08 12.14 0.65
C GLU A 111 -8.56 12.00 0.56
N LEU A 112 -8.07 11.19 -0.39
CA LEU A 112 -6.65 11.06 -0.66
C LEU A 112 -6.03 12.42 -1.08
N TYR A 113 -6.67 13.12 -2.01
CA TYR A 113 -6.19 14.40 -2.50
C TYR A 113 -6.07 15.44 -1.37
N GLU A 114 -7.06 15.51 -0.49
CA GLU A 114 -7.04 16.40 0.68
C GLU A 114 -5.94 16.02 1.66
N ALA A 115 -5.76 14.73 1.93
CA ALA A 115 -4.68 14.24 2.79
C ALA A 115 -3.29 14.59 2.22
N GLU A 116 -3.07 14.38 0.92
CA GLU A 116 -1.81 14.73 0.25
C GLU A 116 -1.55 16.25 0.22
N LYS A 117 -2.60 17.05 -0.03
CA LYS A 117 -2.53 18.52 0.02
C LYS A 117 -2.13 19.01 1.41
N ASN A 118 -2.68 18.41 2.47
CA ASN A 118 -2.36 18.79 3.85
C ASN A 118 -0.91 18.45 4.22
N ARG A 119 -0.28 17.44 3.61
CA ARG A 119 1.14 17.12 3.83
C ARG A 119 2.11 18.03 3.12
N THR A 120 1.70 18.60 1.99
CA THR A 120 2.52 19.48 1.15
C THR A 120 2.39 20.96 1.49
N LYS A 121 1.46 21.30 2.38
CA LYS A 121 1.32 22.66 2.92
C LYS A 121 2.54 22.98 3.81
N PRO A 122 3.25 24.11 3.56
CA PRO A 122 4.37 24.53 4.39
C PRO A 122 3.94 24.93 5.80
#